data_AF-A0A959YX94-F1
#
_entry.id   AF-A0A959YX94-F1
#
_cell.length_a   1.000
_cell.length_b   1.000
_cell.length_c   1.000
_cell.angle_alpha   90.00
_cell.angle_beta   90.00
_cell.angle_gamma   90.00
#
_symmetry.space_group_name_H-M   'P 1'
#
loop_
_entity.id
_entity.type
_entity.pdbx_description
1 polymer ?
#
loop_
_entity_poly.entity_id
_entity_poly.type
_entity_poly.pdbx_seq_one_letter_code
_entity_poly.pdbx_strand_id
1 'polypeptide(L)'
;MTTVRPVPFLTLVGWTILATLFLFFIDEGNLSLDGLWEMHNLVPMAIYFAGILAVTALLALLTARWKAGAGRTLLVLLGGAVLGTVAVVGLFLGLG
;
A
#
# COMPACT_ATOMS: atom_id res chain seq x y z
N MET A 1 32.13 3.02 0.13
CA MET A 1 30.98 2.99 -0.81
C MET A 1 29.78 2.41 -0.08
N THR A 2 28.77 3.21 0.25
CA THR A 2 27.51 2.69 0.82
C THR A 2 26.71 2.06 -0.31
N THR A 3 26.56 0.73 -0.29
CA THR A 3 25.75 0.02 -1.27
C THR A 3 24.31 0.53 -1.19
N VAL A 4 23.80 1.05 -2.30
CA VAL A 4 22.40 1.45 -2.42
C VAL A 4 21.56 0.17 -2.44
N ARG A 5 21.02 -0.23 -1.29
CA ARG A 5 20.13 -1.38 -1.22
C ARG A 5 18.71 -0.92 -1.59
N PRO A 6 18.05 -1.50 -2.60
CA PRO A 6 16.66 -1.22 -2.89
C PRO A 6 15.78 -1.67 -1.71
N VAL A 7 14.57 -1.09 -1.59
CA VAL A 7 13.58 -1.62 -0.65
C VAL A 7 13.19 -3.01 -1.16
N PRO A 8 13.30 -4.08 -0.34
CA PRO A 8 12.98 -5.42 -0.80
C PRO A 8 11.52 -5.51 -1.26
N PHE A 9 11.27 -6.20 -2.38
CA PHE A 9 9.92 -6.36 -2.90
C PHE A 9 9.00 -7.04 -1.87
N LEU A 10 9.49 -8.04 -1.14
CA LEU A 10 8.74 -8.68 -0.04
C LEU A 10 8.34 -7.70 1.06
N THR A 11 9.16 -6.68 1.34
CA THR A 11 8.81 -5.63 2.29
C THR A 11 7.66 -4.77 1.77
N LEU A 12 7.67 -4.44 0.47
CA LEU A 12 6.58 -3.70 -0.17
C LEU A 12 5.28 -4.51 -0.13
N VAL A 13 5.34 -5.78 -0.49
CA VAL A 13 4.17 -6.69 -0.48
C VAL A 13 3.63 -6.85 0.95
N GLY A 14 4.48 -7.21 1.91
CA GLY A 14 4.06 -7.38 3.30
C GLY A 14 3.45 -6.11 3.89
N TRP A 15 4.06 -4.95 3.63
CA TRP A 15 3.51 -3.66 4.02
C TRP A 15 2.16 -3.38 3.36
N THR A 16 2.01 -3.68 2.08
CA THR A 16 0.75 -3.47 1.34
C THR A 16 -0.36 -4.35 1.91
N ILE A 17 -0.08 -5.62 2.25
CA ILE A 17 -1.05 -6.49 2.92
C ILE A 17 -1.52 -5.85 4.23
N LEU A 18 -0.58 -5.41 5.08
CA LEU A 18 -0.90 -4.78 6.35
C LEU A 18 -1.73 -3.50 6.18
N ALA A 19 -1.34 -2.64 5.24
CA ALA A 19 -2.07 -1.41 4.94
C ALA A 19 -3.48 -1.70 4.42
N THR A 20 -3.64 -2.70 3.55
CA THR A 20 -4.94 -3.09 3.00
C THR A 20 -5.86 -3.66 4.08
N LEU A 21 -5.34 -4.56 4.93
CA LEU A 21 -6.09 -5.10 6.07
C LEU A 21 -6.49 -4.00 7.07
N PHE A 22 -5.59 -3.06 7.31
CA PHE A 22 -5.88 -1.91 8.17
C PHE A 22 -7.02 -1.05 7.61
N LEU A 23 -7.03 -0.79 6.30
CA LEU A 23 -8.13 -0.08 5.64
C LEU A 23 -9.44 -0.85 5.70
N PHE A 24 -9.40 -2.17 5.49
CA PHE A 24 -10.55 -3.05 5.62
C PHE A 24 -11.20 -2.94 7.02
N PHE A 25 -10.40 -3.02 8.09
CA PHE A 25 -10.93 -2.86 9.45
C PHE A 25 -11.50 -1.48 9.74
N ILE A 26 -10.95 -0.42 9.12
CA ILE A 26 -11.52 0.94 9.22
C ILE A 26 -12.89 0.98 8.55
N ASP A 27 -13.00 0.37 7.36
CA ASP A 27 -14.23 0.38 6.56
C ASP A 27 -15.35 -0.44 7.23
N GLU A 28 -15.03 -1.62 7.77
CA GLU A 28 -15.99 -2.46 8.50
C GLU A 28 -16.34 -1.93 9.91
N GLY A 29 -15.55 -1.02 10.46
CA GLY A 29 -15.76 -0.45 11.79
C GLY A 29 -15.63 -1.47 12.94
N ASN A 30 -15.11 -2.66 12.66
CA ASN A 30 -14.89 -3.74 13.62
C ASN A 30 -13.51 -4.40 13.36
N LEU A 31 -12.92 -5.02 14.39
CA LEU A 31 -11.64 -5.73 14.28
C LEU A 31 -11.84 -7.24 14.06
N SER A 32 -12.86 -7.63 13.30
CA SER A 32 -13.13 -9.02 12.93
C SER A 32 -12.60 -9.35 11.54
N LEU A 33 -12.13 -10.58 11.37
CA LEU A 33 -11.79 -11.15 10.08
C LEU A 33 -13.00 -11.87 9.45
N ASP A 34 -14.13 -11.92 10.17
CA ASP A 34 -15.40 -12.39 9.64
C ASP A 34 -15.80 -11.47 8.48
N GLY A 35 -16.16 -12.04 7.33
CA GLY A 35 -16.49 -11.24 6.14
C GLY A 35 -15.32 -10.99 5.17
N LEU A 36 -14.07 -11.24 5.57
CA LEU A 36 -12.90 -10.97 4.72
C LEU A 36 -12.93 -11.72 3.38
N TRP A 37 -13.51 -12.92 3.39
CA TRP A 37 -13.64 -13.79 2.21
C TRP A 37 -14.92 -13.55 1.41
N GLU A 38 -15.76 -12.63 1.83
CA GLU A 38 -16.98 -12.31 1.11
C GLU A 38 -16.66 -11.51 -0.15
N MET A 39 -17.32 -11.87 -1.27
CA MET A 39 -17.07 -11.26 -2.58
C MET A 39 -17.15 -9.72 -2.56
N HIS A 40 -18.08 -9.17 -1.77
CA HIS A 40 -18.28 -7.73 -1.68
C HIS A 40 -17.14 -6.99 -0.97
N ASN A 41 -16.34 -7.68 -0.15
CA ASN A 41 -15.15 -7.17 0.52
C ASN A 41 -13.87 -7.47 -0.27
N LEU A 42 -13.80 -8.66 -0.86
CA LEU A 42 -12.61 -9.15 -1.55
C LEU A 42 -12.27 -8.33 -2.80
N VAL A 43 -13.29 -7.87 -3.54
CA VAL A 43 -13.08 -7.03 -4.73
C VAL A 43 -12.50 -5.65 -4.36
N PRO A 44 -13.10 -4.85 -3.44
CA PRO A 44 -12.49 -3.62 -2.96
C PRO A 44 -11.09 -3.83 -2.36
N MET A 45 -10.89 -4.87 -1.54
CA MET A 45 -9.58 -5.17 -0.96
C MET A 45 -8.52 -5.45 -2.03
N ALA A 46 -8.85 -6.20 -3.08
CA ALA A 46 -7.92 -6.47 -4.18
C ALA A 46 -7.55 -5.17 -4.93
N ILE A 47 -8.50 -4.26 -5.12
CA ILE A 47 -8.26 -2.96 -5.76
C ILE A 47 -7.37 -2.09 -4.87
N TYR A 48 -7.65 -1.99 -3.57
CA TYR A 48 -6.81 -1.28 -2.61
C TYR A 48 -5.39 -1.84 -2.58
N PHE A 49 -5.27 -3.17 -2.50
CA PHE A 49 -3.98 -3.85 -2.52
C PHE A 49 -3.18 -3.52 -3.79
N ALA A 50 -3.80 -3.66 -4.96
CA ALA A 50 -3.15 -3.40 -6.24
C ALA A 50 -2.71 -1.93 -6.37
N GLY A 51 -3.58 -0.99 -5.98
CA GLY A 51 -3.29 0.45 -6.02
C GLY A 51 -2.15 0.85 -5.08
N ILE A 52 -2.19 0.38 -3.83
CA ILE A 52 -1.14 0.66 -2.84
C ILE A 52 0.18 0.02 -3.26
N LEU A 53 0.17 -1.22 -3.75
CA LEU A 53 1.38 -1.90 -4.21
C LEU A 53 2.01 -1.18 -5.40
N ALA A 54 1.20 -0.77 -6.38
CA ALA A 54 1.67 -0.04 -7.55
C ALA A 54 2.32 1.29 -7.16
N VAL A 55 1.69 2.07 -6.26
CA VAL A 55 2.21 3.37 -5.84
C VAL A 55 3.43 3.24 -4.94
N THR A 56 3.45 2.29 -3.99
CA THR A 56 4.66 2.00 -3.17
C THR A 56 5.82 1.52 -4.04
N ALA A 57 5.58 0.65 -5.03
CA ALA A 57 6.61 0.21 -5.98
C ALA A 57 7.13 1.38 -6.83
N LEU A 58 6.25 2.25 -7.32
CA LEU A 58 6.64 3.44 -8.08
C LEU A 58 7.51 4.38 -7.22
N LEU A 59 7.11 4.66 -5.97
CA LEU A 59 7.92 5.47 -5.06
C LEU A 59 9.27 4.82 -4.76
N ALA A 60 9.33 3.49 -4.60
CA ALA A 60 10.58 2.78 -4.43
C ALA A 60 11.53 2.99 -5.62
N LEU A 61 10.99 2.96 -6.85
CA LEU A 61 11.74 3.23 -8.08
C LEU A 61 12.20 4.69 -8.16
N LEU A 62 11.31 5.65 -7.89
CA LEU A 62 11.61 7.09 -7.95
C LEU A 62 12.68 7.51 -6.94
N THR A 63 12.70 6.85 -5.78
CA THR A 63 13.66 7.11 -4.71
C THR A 63 14.88 6.19 -4.76
N ALA A 64 15.03 5.32 -5.76
CA ALA A 64 16.13 4.36 -5.85
C ALA A 64 17.51 5.04 -5.83
N ARG A 65 17.62 6.24 -6.42
CA ARG A 65 18.84 7.07 -6.45
C ARG A 65 19.14 7.82 -5.14
N TRP A 66 18.22 7.80 -4.17
CA TRP A 66 18.42 8.48 -2.88
C TRP A 66 19.25 7.62 -1.94
N LYS A 67 19.98 8.27 -1.02
CA LYS A 67 20.78 7.61 0.01
C LYS A 67 19.94 6.56 0.73
N ALA A 68 20.41 5.32 0.72
CA ALA A 68 19.75 4.23 1.42
C ALA A 68 19.74 4.51 2.93
N GLY A 69 18.58 4.31 3.57
CA GLY A 69 18.40 4.55 4.99
C GLY A 69 16.94 4.37 5.41
N ALA A 70 16.72 4.29 6.73
CA ALA A 70 15.40 4.08 7.31
C ALA A 70 14.39 5.15 6.88
N GLY A 71 14.80 6.42 6.79
CA GLY A 71 13.93 7.51 6.35
C GLY A 71 13.40 7.33 4.92
N ARG A 72 14.24 6.86 3.98
CA ARG A 72 13.80 6.56 2.61
C ARG A 72 12.80 5.42 2.60
N THR A 73 13.07 4.35 3.35
CA THR A 73 12.15 3.21 3.44
C THR A 73 10.81 3.64 4.03
N LEU A 74 10.80 4.40 5.13
CA LEU A 74 9.57 4.92 5.73
C LEU A 74 8.78 5.80 4.76
N LEU A 75 9.45 6.67 4.01
CA LEU A 75 8.80 7.50 2.99
C LEU A 75 8.15 6.66 1.89
N VAL A 76 8.83 5.61 1.41
CA VAL A 76 8.28 4.71 0.40
C VAL A 76 7.06 3.97 0.92
N LEU A 77 7.15 3.41 2.14
CA LEU A 77 6.06 2.62 2.74
C LEU A 77 4.86 3.50 3.11
N LEU A 78 5.07 4.50 3.98
CA LEU A 78 4.00 5.38 4.46
C LEU A 78 3.46 6.26 3.34
N GLY A 79 4.34 6.88 2.56
CA GLY A 79 3.95 7.73 1.43
C GLY A 79 3.21 6.93 0.37
N GLY A 80 3.65 5.69 0.09
CA GLY A 80 2.99 4.86 -0.90
C GLY A 80 1.64 4.32 -0.43
N ALA A 81 1.49 4.01 0.86
CA ALA A 81 0.18 3.68 1.43
C ALA A 81 -0.79 4.86 1.32
N VAL A 82 -0.40 6.05 1.79
CA VAL A 82 -1.25 7.25 1.76
C VAL A 82 -1.61 7.62 0.32
N LEU A 83 -0.63 7.76 -0.57
CA LEU A 83 -0.87 8.14 -1.96
C LEU A 83 -1.62 7.05 -2.73
N GLY A 84 -1.37 5.77 -2.43
CA GLY A 84 -2.09 4.64 -3.00
C GLY A 84 -3.57 4.65 -2.62
N THR A 85 -3.88 4.84 -1.33
CA THR A 85 -5.26 4.98 -0.86
C THR A 85 -5.95 6.17 -1.52
N VAL A 86 -5.32 7.35 -1.55
CA VAL A 86 -5.89 8.55 -2.18
C VAL A 86 -6.16 8.30 -3.67
N ALA A 87 -5.25 7.64 -4.39
CA ALA A 87 -5.44 7.32 -5.80
C ALA A 87 -6.63 6.36 -6.01
N VAL A 88 -6.73 5.30 -5.19
CA VAL A 88 -7.84 4.33 -5.27
C VAL A 88 -9.18 5.00 -4.94
N VAL A 89 -9.26 5.77 -3.85
CA VAL A 89 -10.47 6.52 -3.49
C VAL A 89 -10.85 7.52 -4.58
N GLY A 90 -9.88 8.24 -5.13
CA GLY A 90 -10.11 9.17 -6.24
C GLY A 90 -10.67 8.49 -7.48
N LEU A 91 -10.21 7.28 -7.80
CA LEU A 91 -10.77 6.47 -8.88
C LEU A 91 -12.22 6.08 -8.60
N PHE A 92 -12.53 5.61 -7.38
CA PHE A 92 -13.92 5.27 -7.02
C PHE A 92 -14.85 6.49 -7.09
N LEU A 93 -14.40 7.64 -6.58
CA LEU A 93 -15.18 8.89 -6.62
C LEU A 93 -15.33 9.48 -8.02
N GLY A 94 -14.37 9.25 -8.92
CA GLY A 94 -14.41 9.73 -10.30
C GLY A 94 -15.15 8.81 -11.27
N LEU A 95 -15.36 7.53 -10.90
CA LEU A 95 -16.10 6.55 -11.68
C LEU A 95 -17.59 6.44 -11.26
N GLY A 96 -17.96 7.00 -10.10
CA GLY A 96 -19.33 7.11 -9.60
C GLY A 96 -20.02 8.40 -10.04
#